data_AF-A0A1B9AUK0-F1
#
_entry.id   AF-A0A1B9AUK0-F1
#
_cell.length_a   1.000
_cell.length_b   1.000
_cell.length_c   1.000
_cell.angle_alpha   90.00
_cell.angle_beta   90.00
_cell.angle_gamma   90.00
#
_symmetry.space_group_name_H-M   'P 1'
#
loop_
_entity.id
_entity.type
_entity.pdbx_description
1 polymer ?
#
loop_
_entity_poly.entity_id
_entity_poly.type
_entity_poly.pdbx_seq_one_letter_code
_entity_poly.pdbx_strand_id
1 'polypeptide(L)' 'MKFSIYKAEQNKNSAISKFGTIEASCIDVASDLLFKKLRSSSRPSDGDMFLIVRETGEPLSENFVKDGTGFRVLHYREVD' A
#
# COMPACT_ATOMS: atom_id res chain seq x y z
N MET A 1 7.84 11.90 6.68
CA MET A 1 6.61 12.08 5.88
C MET A 1 5.69 10.90 6.14
N LYS A 2 4.37 11.07 6.01
CA LYS A 2 3.41 10.00 6.23
C LYS A 2 2.86 9.47 4.91
N PHE A 3 2.76 8.17 4.79
CA PHE A 3 2.25 7.46 3.62
C PHE A 3 1.04 6.63 4.05
N SER A 4 -0.03 6.68 3.26
CA SER A 4 -1.18 5.80 3.43
C SER A 4 -0.96 4.52 2.63
N ILE A 5 -1.26 3.40 3.26
CA ILE A 5 -1.17 2.07 2.65
C ILE A 5 -2.59 1.57 2.47
N TYR A 6 -2.90 1.13 1.26
CA TYR A 6 -4.17 0.52 0.92
C TYR A 6 -3.96 -0.92 0.46
N LYS A 7 -4.92 -1.79 0.73
CA LYS A 7 -4.91 -3.19 0.30
C LYS A 7 -6.07 -3.41 -0.68
N ALA A 8 -5.80 -4.14 -1.77
CA ALA A 8 -6.85 -4.61 -2.65
C ALA A 8 -7.59 -5.78 -1.99
N GLU A 9 -8.92 -5.73 -1.96
CA GLU A 9 -9.75 -6.81 -1.45
C GLU A 9 -9.92 -7.88 -2.53
N GLN A 10 -9.48 -9.12 -2.27
CA GLN A 10 -9.57 -10.21 -3.25
C GLN A 10 -11.03 -10.64 -3.53
N ASN A 11 -11.97 -10.37 -2.62
CA ASN A 11 -13.33 -10.93 -2.64
C ASN A 11 -14.46 -9.94 -3.00
N LYS A 12 -14.18 -8.64 -3.15
CA LYS A 12 -15.20 -7.63 -3.46
C LYS A 12 -14.76 -6.81 -4.66
N ASN A 13 -15.60 -6.82 -5.70
CA ASN A 13 -15.55 -6.00 -6.92
C ASN A 13 -14.69 -4.73 -6.75
N SER A 14 -13.41 -4.82 -7.13
CA SER A 14 -12.45 -3.71 -7.18
C SER A 14 -12.34 -2.82 -5.92
N ALA A 15 -12.67 -3.34 -4.74
CA ALA A 15 -12.63 -2.54 -3.51
C ALA A 15 -11.18 -2.42 -3.01
N ILE A 16 -10.74 -1.19 -2.78
CA ILE A 16 -9.47 -0.87 -2.12
C ILE A 16 -9.79 -0.32 -0.73
N SER A 17 -9.22 -0.91 0.32
CA SER A 17 -9.44 -0.50 1.71
C SER A 17 -8.15 0.05 2.34
N LYS A 18 -8.27 0.99 3.28
CA LYS A 18 -7.09 1.53 3.99
C LYS A 18 -6.54 0.46 4.92
N PHE A 19 -5.36 -0.07 4.59
CA PHE A 19 -4.65 -1.05 5.41
C PHE A 19 -3.95 -0.40 6.60
N GLY A 20 -3.43 0.82 6.43
CA GLY A 20 -2.78 1.55 7.49
C GLY A 20 -2.02 2.78 7.02
N THR A 21 -1.10 3.24 7.85
CA THR A 21 -0.17 4.32 7.50
C THR A 21 1.24 3.99 7.96
N ILE A 22 2.24 4.61 7.32
CA ILE A 22 3.64 4.45 7.68
C ILE A 22 4.38 5.78 7.56
N GLU A 23 5.27 6.04 8.51
CA GLU A 23 6.18 7.18 8.43
C GLU A 23 7.50 6.75 7.77
N ALA A 24 7.94 7.54 6.78
CA ALA A 24 9.19 7.31 6.07
C ALA A 24 9.78 8.61 5.50
N SER A 25 11.05 8.56 5.12
CA SER A 25 11.75 9.67 4.46
C SER A 25 11.44 9.80 2.97
N CYS A 26 10.98 8.74 2.30
CA CYS A 26 10.49 8.75 0.91
C CYS A 26 9.65 7.50 0.62
N ILE A 27 9.06 7.41 -0.58
CA ILE A 27 8.19 6.29 -0.98
C ILE A 27 8.94 4.96 -1.10
N ASP A 28 10.23 5.00 -1.48
CA ASP A 28 11.06 3.80 -1.58
C ASP A 28 11.31 3.20 -0.19
N VAL A 29 11.64 4.04 0.79
CA VAL A 29 11.80 3.63 2.19
C VAL A 29 10.48 3.15 2.77
N ALA A 30 9.35 3.81 2.46
CA ALA A 30 8.02 3.36 2.88
C ALA A 30 7.70 1.95 2.35
N SER A 31 8.08 1.67 1.11
CA SER A 31 7.88 0.36 0.47
C SER A 31 8.71 -0.74 1.12
N ASP A 32 10.00 -0.48 1.36
CA ASP A 32 10.90 -1.44 2.01
C ASP A 32 10.44 -1.76 3.44
N LEU A 33 10.02 -0.73 4.20
CA LEU A 33 9.48 -0.92 5.54
C LEU A 33 8.17 -1.72 5.54
N LEU A 34 7.27 -1.46 4.59
CA LEU A 34 6.05 -2.26 4.44
C LEU A 34 6.40 -3.72 4.14
N PHE A 35 7.29 -3.96 3.17
CA PHE A 35 7.72 -5.30 2.81
C PHE A 35 8.29 -6.09 3.99
N LYS A 36 9.18 -5.46 4.78
CA LYS A 36 9.74 -6.04 6.00
C LYS A 36 8.65 -6.37 7.03
N LYS A 37 7.69 -5.46 7.23
CA LYS A 37 6.55 -5.70 8.13
C LYS A 37 5.71 -6.89 7.67
N LEU A 38 5.37 -6.95 6.39
CA LEU A 38 4.58 -8.02 5.81
C LEU A 38 5.28 -9.38 6.02
N ARG A 39 6.58 -9.48 5.73
CA ARG A 39 7.38 -10.70 5.98
C ARG A 39 7.46 -11.11 7.44
N SER A 40 7.53 -10.14 8.37
CA SER A 40 7.58 -10.43 9.81
C SER A 40 6.22 -10.82 10.41
N SER A 41 5.12 -10.56 9.70
CA SER A 41 3.77 -10.80 10.16
C SER A 41 3.17 -12.03 9.49
N SER A 42 2.49 -12.90 10.23
CA SER A 42 1.80 -14.08 9.69
C SER A 42 0.50 -13.75 8.93
N ARG A 43 0.40 -12.57 8.31
CA ARG A 43 -0.87 -11.96 7.87
C ARG A 43 -1.06 -11.72 6.37
N PRO A 44 -0.04 -11.54 5.51
CA PRO A 44 -0.27 -11.38 4.09
C PRO A 44 -0.35 -12.73 3.39
N SER A 45 -1.38 -12.91 2.57
CA SER A 45 -1.51 -14.07 1.70
C SER A 45 -0.72 -13.85 0.41
N ASP A 46 -0.25 -14.93 -0.20
CA ASP A 46 0.28 -14.87 -1.57
C ASP A 46 -0.73 -14.19 -2.51
N GLY A 47 -0.24 -13.28 -3.35
CA GLY A 47 -1.08 -12.51 -4.25
C GLY A 47 -1.66 -11.22 -3.65
N ASP A 48 -1.41 -10.91 -2.38
CA ASP A 48 -1.87 -9.65 -1.79
C ASP A 48 -1.23 -8.44 -2.48
N MET A 49 -2.07 -7.49 -2.91
CA MET A 49 -1.63 -6.23 -3.52
C MET A 49 -1.82 -5.06 -2.58
N PHE A 50 -0.78 -4.24 -2.46
CA PHE A 50 -0.76 -3.03 -1.65
C PHE A 50 -0.44 -1.81 -2.50
N LEU A 51 -1.11 -0.71 -2.21
CA LEU A 51 -0.87 0.59 -2.82
C LEU A 51 -0.32 1.54 -1.75
N ILE A 52 0.79 2.19 -2.04
CA ILE A 52 1.44 3.17 -1.17
C ILE A 52 1.34 4.53 -1.85
N VAL A 53 0.75 5.48 -1.13
CA VAL A 53 0.60 6.87 -1.57
C VAL A 53 1.00 7.81 -0.44
N ARG A 54 1.49 9.00 -0.80
CA ARG A 54 1.75 10.05 0.20
C ARG A 54 0.42 10.48 0.83
N GLU A 55 0.36 10.57 2.16
CA GLU A 55 -0.85 11.02 2.84
C GLU A 55 -1.00 12.54 2.67
N THR A 56 -2.09 12.97 2.04
CA THR A 56 -2.40 14.38 1.74
C THR A 56 -3.46 14.97 2.67
N GLY A 57 -4.00 14.19 3.61
CA GLY A 57 -5.09 14.59 4.51
C GLY A 57 -6.50 14.38 3.94
N GLU A 58 -6.63 14.12 2.63
CA GLU A 58 -7.89 13.77 1.99
C GLU A 58 -8.02 12.25 1.78
N PRO A 59 -9.23 11.67 1.91
CA PRO A 59 -9.46 10.27 1.57
C PRO A 59 -9.25 10.04 0.06
N LEU A 60 -8.73 8.86 -0.31
CA LEU A 60 -8.63 8.44 -1.71
C LEU A 60 -10.04 8.45 -2.35
N SER A 61 -10.23 9.26 -3.39
CA SER A 61 -11.39 9.15 -4.28
C SER A 61 -11.08 8.20 -5.44
N GLU A 62 -12.10 7.64 -6.10
CA GLU A 62 -11.96 6.68 -7.21
C GLU A 62 -11.12 7.22 -8.40
N ASN A 63 -10.85 8.53 -8.45
CA ASN A 63 -10.05 9.23 -9.48
C ASN A 63 -8.69 9.75 -8.96
N PHE A 64 -8.08 9.08 -7.98
CA PHE A 64 -6.89 9.61 -7.27
C PHE A 64 -5.61 9.71 -8.12
N VAL A 65 -5.55 9.04 -9.26
CA VAL A 65 -4.41 9.17 -10.18
C VAL A 65 -4.55 10.48 -10.95
N LYS A 66 -4.35 11.60 -10.27
CA LYS A 66 -3.99 12.86 -10.96
C LYS A 66 -2.57 12.69 -11.50
N ASP A 67 -2.36 13.12 -12.74
CA ASP A 67 -1.03 13.19 -13.35
C ASP A 67 -0.02 13.80 -12.38
N GLY A 68 1.06 13.08 -12.11
CA GLY A 68 2.13 13.50 -11.20
C GLY A 68 2.02 13.02 -9.75
N THR A 69 0.95 12.34 -9.34
CA THR A 69 0.88 11.73 -8.00
C THR A 69 1.77 10.48 -7.95
N GLY A 70 2.91 10.58 -7.28
CA GLY A 70 3.80 9.44 -7.08
C GLY A 70 3.15 8.38 -6.20
N PHE A 71 2.90 7.19 -6.76
CA PHE A 71 2.42 6.02 -6.04
C PHE A 71 3.34 4.83 -6.25
N ARG A 72 3.24 3.83 -5.38
CA ARG A 72 3.97 2.57 -5.52
C ARG A 72 3.03 1.40 -5.27
N VAL A 73 3.04 0.45 -6.20
CA VAL A 73 2.33 -0.82 -6.05
C VAL A 73 3.30 -1.86 -5.55
N LEU A 74 2.90 -2.60 -4.54
CA LEU A 74 3.65 -3.71 -3.97
C LEU A 74 2.81 -4.97 -4.06
N HIS A 75 3.31 -5.96 -4.79
CA HIS A 75 2.71 -7.28 -4.87
C HIS A 75 3.47 -8.20 -3.91
N TYR A 76 2.78 -8.72 -2.90
CA TYR A 76 3.36 -9.69 -1.99
C TYR A 76 3.31 -11.06 -2.64
N ARG A 77 4.46 -11.73 -2.66
CA ARG A 77 4.59 -13.12 -3.08
C ARG A 77 5.30 -13.89 -1.98
N GLU A 78 4.69 -14.98 -1.53
CA GLU A 78 5.38 -15.93 -0.66
C GLU A 78 6.41 -16.68 -1.50
N VAL A 79 7.65 -16.70 -1.04
CA VAL A 79 8.74 -17.42 -1.70
C VAL A 79 9.13 -18.53 -0.74
N ASP A 80 8.81 -19.76 -1.11
CA ASP A 80 9.22 -20.99 -0.41
C ASP A 80 10.74 -21.06 -0.20
#